data_AF-A0A2V8T0A6-F1
#
_entry.id   AF-A0A2V8T0A6-F1
#
_cell.length_a   1.000
_cell.length_b   1.000
_cell.length_c   1.000
_cell.angle_alpha   90.00
_cell.angle_beta   90.00
_cell.angle_gamma   90.00
#
_symmetry.space_group_name_H-M   'P 1'
#
loop_
_entity.id
_entity.type
_entity.pdbx_description
1 polymer ?
#
loop_
_entity_poly.entity_id
_entity_poly.type
_entity_poly.pdbx_seq_one_letter_code
_entity_poly.pdbx_strand_id
1 'polypeptide(L)'
;MTAGEGKRTVGGRWLQLLPVVVLGLVLLTPPRATQSNQPQQKPPDSLSAQEFSRLIRDISEEGGYFFSDNLISNETPYLTVLDKLRQLGTTGGAYIGVGPEQNFTYIAKLRPRIAFILDIRRQAVIQHLMYKALFQLSPGRPQFLSRWLSKPLTKDAPSPDASITELLTYFNKTPADDQTYAQGLAAIRKAIQEEFQFPLAQRDQSSLEYVYKSFRDSGLETSFRLNGWSDGEFPTLSEVLLQHDQHGNPGNFLASRDDYDFVRGLHMKNLIIPVVGDFGGKKALVTIGDYLRKSGLTVTAFYTSNVEQYLFEDGLFTAFANNVRKLPISESSLFIRWVYQRYYHPARMAGQRSTSLLQRMNIFLTDYDAGRYQSYTDVISTNYIAPDKSN
;
A
#
# COMPACT_ATOMS: atom_id res chain seq x y z
N MET A 1 -81.88 23.46 -18.17
CA MET A 1 -82.37 24.56 -19.03
C MET A 1 -81.15 25.11 -19.76
N THR A 2 -80.85 24.62 -20.98
CA THR A 2 -81.23 25.19 -22.30
C THR A 2 -80.77 26.65 -22.41
N ALA A 3 -80.03 27.16 -23.40
CA ALA A 3 -79.67 26.79 -24.78
C ALA A 3 -78.32 27.53 -25.08
N GLY A 4 -77.46 27.20 -26.05
CA GLY A 4 -77.70 27.09 -27.49
C GLY A 4 -77.79 28.48 -28.12
N GLU A 5 -76.70 28.99 -28.74
CA GLU A 5 -76.72 29.78 -29.99
C GLU A 5 -75.31 30.25 -30.39
N GLY A 6 -74.94 29.96 -31.65
CA GLY A 6 -73.77 30.55 -32.30
C GLY A 6 -74.17 31.72 -33.20
N LYS A 7 -73.27 32.70 -33.37
CA LYS A 7 -73.29 33.60 -34.53
C LYS A 7 -71.86 33.88 -35.02
N ARG A 8 -71.72 33.68 -36.33
CA ARG A 8 -70.59 34.05 -37.18
C ARG A 8 -70.42 35.56 -37.21
N THR A 9 -69.17 36.03 -37.27
CA THR A 9 -68.82 37.26 -37.99
C THR A 9 -67.60 37.00 -38.86
N VAL A 10 -67.72 37.49 -40.10
CA VAL A 10 -66.78 37.46 -41.21
C VAL A 10 -66.13 38.83 -41.28
N GLY A 11 -64.83 38.90 -41.61
CA GLY A 11 -64.27 40.09 -42.24
C GLY A 11 -62.78 40.34 -41.96
N GLY A 12 -61.96 40.32 -43.01
CA GLY A 12 -60.68 41.03 -43.05
C GLY A 12 -59.44 40.18 -43.28
N ARG A 13 -59.21 39.74 -44.53
CA ARG A 13 -57.90 39.24 -44.99
C ARG A 13 -56.92 40.40 -45.03
N TRP A 14 -55.91 40.37 -44.15
CA TRP A 14 -54.66 41.12 -44.33
C TRP A 14 -53.57 40.13 -44.69
N LEU A 15 -52.92 40.35 -45.85
CA LEU A 15 -51.70 39.65 -46.24
C LEU A 15 -50.63 39.92 -45.17
N GLN A 16 -50.20 38.88 -44.46
CA GLN A 16 -48.90 38.87 -43.80
C GLN A 16 -48.08 37.74 -44.42
N LEU A 17 -47.02 38.14 -45.11
CA LEU A 17 -45.95 37.27 -45.60
C LEU A 17 -45.27 36.63 -44.38
N LEU A 18 -45.51 35.35 -44.15
CA LEU A 18 -44.75 34.55 -43.19
C LEU A 18 -43.40 34.16 -43.83
N PRO A 19 -42.27 34.40 -43.15
CA PRO A 19 -40.97 33.99 -43.65
C PRO A 19 -40.87 32.47 -43.57
N VAL A 20 -40.42 31.85 -44.67
CA VAL A 20 -39.98 30.47 -44.71
C VAL A 20 -38.75 30.35 -43.80
N VAL A 21 -38.94 29.82 -42.59
CA VAL A 21 -37.83 29.43 -41.73
C VAL A 21 -37.27 28.12 -42.27
N VAL A 22 -36.16 28.22 -43.00
CA VAL A 22 -35.32 27.07 -43.33
C VAL A 22 -34.68 26.59 -42.02
N LEU A 23 -35.14 25.47 -41.47
CA LEU A 23 -34.50 24.81 -40.35
C LEU A 23 -33.18 24.20 -40.84
N GLY A 24 -32.10 24.94 -40.73
CA GLY A 24 -30.75 24.42 -40.90
C GLY A 24 -30.45 23.45 -39.76
N LEU A 25 -30.36 22.16 -40.06
CA LEU A 25 -29.82 21.14 -39.16
C LEU A 25 -28.32 21.43 -38.96
N VAL A 26 -28.00 22.24 -37.94
CA VAL A 26 -26.63 22.37 -37.46
C VAL A 26 -26.33 21.10 -36.68
N LEU A 27 -25.56 20.20 -37.28
CA LEU A 27 -24.87 19.12 -36.58
C LEU A 27 -23.90 19.76 -35.57
N LEU A 28 -24.37 19.97 -34.35
CA LEU A 28 -23.52 20.31 -33.20
C LEU A 28 -22.64 19.10 -32.90
N THR A 29 -21.45 19.08 -33.50
CA THR A 29 -20.39 18.18 -33.06
C THR A 29 -20.11 18.48 -31.60
N PRO A 30 -20.16 17.50 -30.67
CA PRO A 30 -19.79 17.75 -29.29
C PRO A 30 -18.35 18.28 -29.25
N PRO A 31 -18.03 19.25 -28.36
CA PRO A 31 -16.68 19.74 -28.23
C PRO A 31 -15.78 18.53 -27.94
N ARG A 32 -14.88 18.25 -28.88
CA ARG A 32 -13.84 17.25 -28.72
C ARG A 32 -13.06 17.67 -27.48
N ALA A 33 -13.24 16.93 -26.37
CA ALA A 33 -12.44 17.14 -25.18
C ALA A 33 -10.98 17.05 -25.62
N THR A 34 -10.31 18.19 -25.70
CA THR A 34 -8.86 18.24 -25.80
C THR A 34 -8.35 17.59 -24.53
N GLN A 35 -8.03 16.29 -24.61
CA GLN A 35 -7.12 15.68 -23.67
C GLN A 35 -5.91 16.60 -23.65
N SER A 36 -5.70 17.29 -22.53
CA SER A 36 -4.50 18.07 -22.32
C SER A 36 -3.35 17.09 -22.49
N ASN A 37 -2.65 17.20 -23.61
CA ASN A 37 -1.44 16.44 -23.87
C ASN A 37 -0.34 17.09 -23.03
N GLN A 38 -0.48 17.04 -21.70
CA GLN A 38 0.62 17.38 -20.81
C GLN A 38 1.71 16.35 -21.09
N PRO A 39 2.93 16.78 -21.44
CA PRO A 39 4.01 15.85 -21.70
C PRO A 39 4.19 14.96 -20.47
N GLN A 40 4.03 13.66 -20.67
CA GLN A 40 4.24 12.67 -19.63
C GLN A 40 5.66 12.82 -19.11
N GLN A 41 5.79 13.18 -17.84
CA GLN A 41 7.10 13.37 -17.23
C GLN A 41 7.75 12.01 -17.07
N LYS A 42 9.07 11.93 -17.32
CA LYS A 42 9.82 10.71 -17.04
C LYS A 42 9.69 10.37 -15.55
N PRO A 43 9.57 9.09 -15.17
CA PRO A 43 9.59 8.69 -13.78
C PRO A 43 10.84 9.26 -13.07
N PRO A 44 10.73 9.79 -11.85
CA PRO A 44 11.87 10.34 -11.15
C PRO A 44 12.86 9.23 -10.77
N ASP A 45 14.15 9.49 -10.95
CA ASP A 45 15.22 8.61 -10.45
C ASP A 45 15.51 8.81 -8.95
N SER A 46 15.08 9.95 -8.40
CA SER A 46 15.06 10.28 -6.98
C SER A 46 14.13 11.47 -6.74
N LEU A 47 13.66 11.65 -5.50
CA LEU A 47 12.96 12.86 -5.06
C LEU A 47 13.84 13.67 -4.10
N SER A 48 13.78 15.00 -4.16
CA SER A 48 14.36 15.83 -3.12
C SER A 48 13.64 15.63 -1.78
N ALA A 49 14.28 16.00 -0.67
CA ALA A 49 13.65 15.95 0.65
C ALA A 49 12.35 16.79 0.71
N GLN A 50 12.35 17.97 0.08
CA GLN A 50 11.15 18.81 0.00
C GLN A 50 10.01 18.13 -0.76
N GLU A 51 10.30 17.52 -1.91
CA GLU A 51 9.29 16.82 -2.71
C GLU A 51 8.74 15.60 -1.97
N PHE A 52 9.62 14.83 -1.32
CA PHE A 52 9.23 13.71 -0.48
C PHE A 52 8.27 14.13 0.64
N SER A 53 8.68 15.11 1.46
CA SER A 53 7.87 15.65 2.56
C SER A 53 6.56 16.27 2.06
N ARG A 54 6.58 16.94 0.90
CA ARG A 54 5.39 17.49 0.26
C ARG A 54 4.44 16.38 -0.20
N LEU A 55 4.91 15.36 -0.91
CA LEU A 55 4.08 14.26 -1.38
C LEU A 55 3.37 13.54 -0.23
N ILE A 56 4.07 13.28 0.88
CA ILE A 56 3.45 12.69 2.07
C ILE A 56 2.26 13.53 2.53
N ARG A 57 2.45 14.85 2.67
CA ARG A 57 1.39 15.75 3.17
C ARG A 57 0.27 15.96 2.18
N ASP A 58 0.61 16.13 0.90
CA ASP A 58 -0.35 16.45 -0.15
C ASP A 58 -1.24 15.25 -0.48
N ILE A 59 -0.70 14.03 -0.43
CA ILE A 59 -1.48 12.80 -0.67
C ILE A 59 -2.29 12.42 0.57
N SER A 60 -1.71 12.60 1.77
CA SER A 60 -2.33 12.11 3.01
C SER A 60 -3.72 12.68 3.27
N GLU A 61 -4.57 11.82 3.84
CA GLU A 61 -5.87 12.15 4.41
C GLU A 61 -5.76 12.40 5.93
N GLU A 62 -6.89 12.73 6.57
CA GLU A 62 -6.97 12.68 8.03
C GLU A 62 -6.79 11.23 8.51
N GLY A 63 -6.12 11.05 9.64
CA GLY A 63 -5.91 9.72 10.22
C GLY A 63 -7.22 9.10 10.69
N GLY A 64 -7.45 7.85 10.31
CA GLY A 64 -8.54 7.05 10.86
C GLY A 64 -8.10 6.21 12.06
N TYR A 65 -9.03 5.41 12.55
CA TYR A 65 -8.86 4.57 13.73
C TYR A 65 -8.54 3.11 13.35
N PHE A 66 -7.70 2.46 14.15
CA PHE A 66 -7.50 1.02 14.11
C PHE A 66 -7.41 0.49 15.55
N PHE A 67 -8.03 -0.66 15.79
CA PHE A 67 -8.33 -1.17 17.13
C PHE A 67 -7.14 -1.79 17.89
N SER A 68 -5.94 -1.84 17.29
CA SER A 68 -4.79 -2.57 17.84
C SER A 68 -3.44 -1.96 17.45
N ASP A 69 -2.42 -2.31 18.24
CA ASP A 69 -1.02 -2.02 17.92
C ASP A 69 -0.52 -2.97 16.83
N ASN A 70 -0.65 -2.52 15.59
CA ASN A 70 -0.24 -3.26 14.41
C ASN A 70 1.14 -2.79 13.91
N LEU A 71 2.18 -3.12 14.69
CA LEU A 71 3.57 -2.70 14.44
C LEU A 71 4.32 -3.64 13.50
N ILE A 72 3.92 -4.92 13.39
CA ILE A 72 4.51 -5.88 12.47
C ILE A 72 3.41 -6.65 11.73
N SER A 73 3.77 -7.26 10.60
CA SER A 73 2.87 -8.21 9.94
C SER A 73 2.60 -9.42 10.83
N ASN A 74 1.38 -9.96 10.78
CA ASN A 74 1.02 -11.23 11.41
C ASN A 74 0.73 -12.34 10.37
N GLU A 75 1.18 -12.13 9.14
CA GLU A 75 0.86 -12.99 7.99
C GLU A 75 1.93 -14.08 7.81
N THR A 76 1.69 -15.29 8.33
CA THR A 76 2.65 -16.39 8.19
C THR A 76 2.94 -16.85 6.75
N PRO A 77 1.99 -16.87 5.79
CA PRO A 77 2.25 -17.36 4.43
C PRO A 77 2.59 -16.24 3.42
N TYR A 78 2.98 -15.04 3.84
CA TYR A 78 3.14 -13.89 2.93
C TYR A 78 4.17 -14.11 1.80
N LEU A 79 5.10 -15.07 1.97
CA LEU A 79 6.09 -15.43 0.95
C LEU A 79 5.57 -16.42 -0.11
N THR A 80 4.46 -17.11 0.14
CA THR A 80 3.97 -18.22 -0.71
C THR A 80 3.59 -17.78 -2.13
N VAL A 81 3.27 -16.50 -2.31
CA VAL A 81 2.92 -15.93 -3.62
C VAL A 81 4.15 -15.51 -4.45
N LEU A 82 5.36 -15.53 -3.87
CA LEU A 82 6.54 -14.96 -4.52
C LEU A 82 6.92 -15.67 -5.83
N ASP A 83 6.91 -17.00 -5.91
CA ASP A 83 7.24 -17.65 -7.18
C ASP A 83 6.13 -17.48 -8.22
N LYS A 84 4.85 -17.43 -7.79
CA LYS A 84 3.76 -17.12 -8.72
C LYS A 84 3.89 -15.70 -9.27
N LEU A 85 4.25 -14.70 -8.45
CA LEU A 85 4.57 -13.34 -8.89
C LEU A 85 5.72 -13.34 -9.91
N ARG A 86 6.77 -14.15 -9.67
CA ARG A 86 7.90 -14.30 -10.60
C ARG A 86 7.47 -14.92 -11.94
N GLN A 87 6.69 -16.00 -11.90
CA GLN A 87 6.15 -16.66 -13.10
C GLN A 87 5.26 -15.74 -13.93
N LEU A 88 4.52 -14.84 -13.27
CA LEU A 88 3.68 -13.84 -13.92
C LEU A 88 4.47 -12.62 -14.44
N GLY A 89 5.80 -12.60 -14.27
CA GLY A 89 6.66 -11.51 -14.72
C GLY A 89 6.43 -10.19 -13.98
N THR A 90 5.93 -10.25 -12.75
CA THR A 90 5.58 -9.05 -11.97
C THR A 90 6.84 -8.36 -11.46
N THR A 91 7.29 -7.31 -12.16
CA THR A 91 8.47 -6.52 -11.74
C THR A 91 8.40 -5.07 -12.24
N GLY A 92 9.08 -4.15 -11.55
CA GLY A 92 9.16 -2.74 -11.94
C GLY A 92 7.90 -1.94 -11.61
N GLY A 93 7.65 -0.89 -12.42
CA GLY A 93 6.50 0.00 -12.27
C GLY A 93 6.39 0.64 -10.88
N ALA A 94 5.16 0.83 -10.41
CA ALA A 94 4.86 1.30 -9.07
C ALA A 94 4.30 0.18 -8.17
N TYR A 95 4.68 0.22 -6.91
CA TYR A 95 4.10 -0.62 -5.85
C TYR A 95 3.18 0.21 -4.96
N ILE A 96 2.03 -0.35 -4.59
CA ILE A 96 1.16 0.20 -3.54
C ILE A 96 0.98 -0.89 -2.48
N GLY A 97 1.00 -0.55 -1.20
CA GLY A 97 0.72 -1.54 -0.17
C GLY A 97 0.29 -0.94 1.16
N VAL A 98 -0.41 -1.73 1.98
CA VAL A 98 -0.82 -1.38 3.35
C VAL A 98 0.07 -2.03 4.40
N GLY A 99 0.09 -1.51 5.61
CA GLY A 99 0.78 -2.13 6.75
C GLY A 99 2.28 -1.84 6.80
N PRO A 100 3.01 -2.54 7.68
CA PRO A 100 4.38 -2.19 8.02
C PRO A 100 5.42 -2.87 7.09
N GLU A 101 6.32 -3.68 7.64
CA GLU A 101 7.58 -4.10 7.03
C GLU A 101 7.46 -5.17 5.94
N GLN A 102 6.36 -5.93 5.87
CA GLN A 102 6.17 -6.93 4.82
C GLN A 102 6.17 -6.30 3.42
N ASN A 103 5.82 -5.01 3.33
CA ASN A 103 5.97 -4.22 2.11
C ASN A 103 7.41 -4.20 1.59
N PHE A 104 8.41 -4.14 2.47
CA PHE A 104 9.82 -4.13 2.06
C PHE A 104 10.23 -5.43 1.38
N THR A 105 9.65 -6.56 1.78
CA THR A 105 9.87 -7.84 1.10
C THR A 105 9.29 -7.81 -0.31
N TYR A 106 8.04 -7.38 -0.48
CA TYR A 106 7.47 -7.24 -1.83
C TYR A 106 8.23 -6.22 -2.68
N ILE A 107 8.62 -5.07 -2.11
CA ILE A 107 9.45 -4.08 -2.80
C ILE A 107 10.79 -4.70 -3.22
N ALA A 108 11.45 -5.47 -2.36
CA ALA A 108 12.70 -6.15 -2.70
C ALA A 108 12.52 -7.15 -3.84
N LYS A 109 11.44 -7.94 -3.84
CA LYS A 109 11.24 -8.99 -4.86
C LYS A 109 10.70 -8.46 -6.18
N LEU A 110 9.81 -7.46 -6.13
CA LEU A 110 9.19 -6.88 -7.33
C LEU A 110 10.06 -5.79 -7.96
N ARG A 111 11.00 -5.21 -7.21
CA ARG A 111 11.93 -4.17 -7.67
C ARG A 111 11.23 -2.96 -8.32
N PRO A 112 10.22 -2.33 -7.67
CA PRO A 112 9.50 -1.21 -8.27
C PRO A 112 10.40 0.03 -8.41
N ARG A 113 10.02 0.94 -9.31
CA ARG A 113 10.65 2.25 -9.47
C ARG A 113 10.26 3.23 -8.37
N ILE A 114 9.05 3.07 -7.82
CA ILE A 114 8.52 3.87 -6.71
C ILE A 114 7.51 3.02 -5.92
N ALA A 115 7.41 3.27 -4.61
CA ALA A 115 6.45 2.62 -3.74
C ALA A 115 5.65 3.64 -2.94
N PHE A 116 4.35 3.40 -2.83
CA PHE A 116 3.46 4.12 -1.92
C PHE A 116 2.98 3.15 -0.84
N ILE A 117 3.22 3.48 0.42
CA ILE A 117 2.70 2.70 1.53
C ILE A 117 1.54 3.46 2.16
N LEU A 118 0.34 2.97 1.93
CA LEU A 118 -0.93 3.59 2.31
C LEU A 118 -1.52 2.87 3.52
N ASP A 119 -1.70 3.57 4.62
CA ASP A 119 -2.31 3.03 5.84
C ASP A 119 -3.27 4.05 6.43
N ILE A 120 -4.38 3.61 7.01
CA ILE A 120 -5.37 4.49 7.62
C ILE A 120 -4.82 5.21 8.87
N ARG A 121 -3.79 4.63 9.51
CA ARG A 121 -3.21 5.14 10.75
C ARG A 121 -2.10 6.14 10.48
N ARG A 122 -2.18 7.32 11.10
CA ARG A 122 -1.07 8.27 11.15
C ARG A 122 0.20 7.66 11.75
N GLN A 123 0.06 6.81 12.77
CA GLN A 123 1.18 6.10 13.40
C GLN A 123 1.97 5.24 12.40
N ALA A 124 1.32 4.61 11.42
CA ALA A 124 2.01 3.81 10.40
C ALA A 124 2.90 4.67 9.51
N VAL A 125 2.47 5.90 9.17
CA VAL A 125 3.34 6.86 8.46
C VAL A 125 4.56 7.23 9.29
N ILE A 126 4.38 7.46 10.59
CA ILE A 126 5.49 7.76 11.50
C ILE A 126 6.45 6.57 11.63
N GLN A 127 5.93 5.35 11.69
CA GLN A 127 6.74 4.13 11.69
C GLN A 127 7.52 3.96 10.38
N HIS A 128 6.95 4.28 9.22
CA HIS A 128 7.68 4.22 7.94
C HIS A 128 8.73 5.32 7.79
N LEU A 129 8.50 6.51 8.37
CA LEU A 129 9.54 7.55 8.50
C LEU A 129 10.68 7.09 9.41
N MET A 130 10.38 6.38 10.50
CA MET A 130 11.37 5.71 11.34
C MET A 130 12.17 4.68 10.53
N TYR A 131 11.53 3.79 9.78
CA TYR A 131 12.22 2.82 8.92
C TYR A 131 13.14 3.50 7.91
N LYS A 132 12.67 4.55 7.23
CA LYS A 132 13.51 5.31 6.30
C LYS A 132 14.77 5.85 6.98
N ALA A 133 14.67 6.40 8.19
CA ALA A 133 15.83 6.83 8.97
C ALA A 133 16.76 5.66 9.32
N LEU A 134 16.20 4.51 9.74
CA LEU A 134 16.97 3.31 10.02
C LEU A 134 17.76 2.82 8.80
N PHE A 135 17.15 2.76 7.61
CA PHE A 135 17.83 2.40 6.36
C PHE A 135 18.93 3.41 5.98
N GLN A 136 18.67 4.70 6.14
CA GLN A 136 19.65 5.75 5.83
C GLN A 136 20.89 5.65 6.73
N LEU A 137 20.67 5.41 8.03
CA LEU A 137 21.71 5.30 9.06
C LEU A 137 22.42 3.94 9.10
N SER A 138 22.00 2.99 8.27
CA SER A 138 22.48 1.60 8.29
C SER A 138 22.97 1.17 6.91
N PRO A 139 24.28 1.15 6.65
CA PRO A 139 24.82 0.67 5.38
C PRO A 139 24.62 -0.82 5.13
N GLY A 140 24.30 -1.61 6.15
CA GLY A 140 24.13 -3.06 6.04
C GLY A 140 23.11 -3.62 7.04
N ARG A 141 22.75 -4.90 6.82
CA ARG A 141 21.74 -5.64 7.59
C ARG A 141 22.04 -5.70 9.12
N PRO A 142 23.28 -5.95 9.58
CA PRO A 142 23.59 -5.92 11.01
C PRO A 142 23.34 -4.54 11.64
N GLN A 143 23.74 -3.45 10.97
CA GLN A 143 23.53 -2.09 11.47
C GLN A 143 22.04 -1.76 11.53
N PHE A 144 21.27 -2.22 10.54
CA PHE A 144 19.82 -2.01 10.51
C PHE A 144 19.14 -2.67 11.70
N LEU A 145 19.40 -3.95 11.94
CA LEU A 145 18.85 -4.68 13.08
C LEU A 145 19.34 -4.12 14.42
N SER A 146 20.61 -3.72 14.50
CA SER A 146 21.17 -3.07 15.68
C SER A 146 20.40 -1.80 16.05
N ARG A 147 20.15 -0.93 15.07
CA ARG A 147 19.40 0.30 15.30
C ARG A 147 17.92 0.01 15.56
N TRP A 148 17.28 -0.82 14.74
CA TRP A 148 15.86 -1.13 14.88
C TRP A 148 15.53 -1.69 16.28
N LEU A 149 16.36 -2.61 16.78
CA LEU A 149 16.15 -3.27 18.07
C LEU A 149 16.85 -2.56 19.24
N SER A 150 17.58 -1.46 18.99
CA SER A 150 18.44 -0.79 19.98
C SER A 150 19.44 -1.73 20.67
N LYS A 151 19.99 -2.69 19.92
CA LYS A 151 20.96 -3.69 20.40
C LYS A 151 22.34 -3.39 19.79
N PRO A 152 23.39 -3.11 20.60
CA PRO A 152 24.67 -2.66 20.07
C PRO A 152 25.41 -3.76 19.28
N LEU A 153 26.19 -3.34 18.28
CA LEU A 153 27.13 -4.24 17.60
C LEU A 153 28.41 -4.37 18.44
N THR A 154 28.86 -5.59 18.67
CA THR A 154 30.16 -5.89 19.29
C THR A 154 31.16 -6.34 18.23
N LYS A 155 32.41 -6.62 18.65
CA LYS A 155 33.45 -7.19 17.78
C LYS A 155 33.06 -8.51 17.11
N ASP A 156 32.12 -9.24 17.69
CA ASP A 156 31.65 -10.55 17.20
C ASP A 156 30.37 -10.43 16.32
N ALA A 157 30.08 -9.21 15.85
CA ALA A 157 28.94 -8.95 14.99
C ALA A 157 29.04 -9.74 13.66
N PRO A 158 27.94 -10.35 13.17
CA PRO A 158 27.96 -11.04 11.89
C PRO A 158 28.30 -10.12 10.71
N SER A 159 28.90 -10.71 9.67
CA SER A 159 29.15 -10.04 8.40
C SER A 159 27.84 -9.54 7.75
N PRO A 160 27.86 -8.45 6.95
CA PRO A 160 26.72 -8.05 6.12
C PRO A 160 26.19 -9.14 5.18
N ASP A 161 27.00 -10.17 4.86
CA ASP A 161 26.64 -11.30 4.00
C ASP A 161 26.18 -12.55 4.79
N ALA A 162 26.15 -12.48 6.13
CA ALA A 162 25.68 -13.58 6.98
C ALA A 162 24.22 -13.96 6.67
N SER A 163 23.84 -15.20 6.95
CA SER A 163 22.45 -15.64 6.85
C SER A 163 21.56 -14.85 7.81
N ILE A 164 20.27 -14.73 7.47
CA ILE A 164 19.29 -14.10 8.37
C ILE A 164 19.21 -14.84 9.71
N THR A 165 19.34 -16.16 9.72
CA THR A 165 19.37 -16.97 10.93
C THR A 165 20.55 -16.60 11.84
N GLU A 166 21.75 -16.39 11.29
CA GLU A 166 22.92 -15.95 12.07
C GLU A 166 22.74 -14.54 12.64
N LEU A 167 22.17 -13.62 11.84
CA LEU A 167 21.86 -12.27 12.29
C LEU A 167 20.88 -12.29 13.47
N LEU A 168 19.77 -13.00 13.35
CA LEU A 168 18.77 -13.08 14.41
C LEU A 168 19.30 -13.84 15.64
N THR A 169 20.10 -14.89 15.44
CA THR A 169 20.78 -15.59 16.55
C THR A 169 21.67 -14.64 17.35
N TYR A 170 22.42 -13.76 16.66
CA TYR A 170 23.22 -12.73 17.32
C TYR A 170 22.35 -11.74 18.10
N PHE A 171 21.29 -11.20 17.50
CA PHE A 171 20.44 -10.21 18.17
C PHE A 171 19.56 -10.81 19.26
N ASN A 172 19.26 -12.11 19.24
CA ASN A 172 18.52 -12.75 20.32
C ASN A 172 19.33 -12.78 21.63
N LYS A 173 20.65 -13.01 21.54
CA LYS A 173 21.55 -13.02 22.71
C LYS A 173 22.05 -11.64 23.15
N THR A 174 21.96 -10.63 22.29
CA THR A 174 22.43 -9.27 22.61
C THR A 174 21.33 -8.47 23.32
N PRO A 175 21.54 -7.97 24.55
CA PRO A 175 20.55 -7.14 25.23
C PRO A 175 20.38 -5.78 24.53
N ALA A 176 19.18 -5.21 24.61
CA ALA A 176 18.98 -3.81 24.24
C ALA A 176 19.73 -2.89 25.22
N ASP A 177 20.20 -1.75 24.73
CA ASP A 177 21.02 -0.82 25.49
C ASP A 177 20.39 0.58 25.51
N ASP A 178 20.34 1.20 26.69
CA ASP A 178 19.68 2.51 26.89
C ASP A 178 20.39 3.64 26.15
N GLN A 179 21.71 3.60 26.13
CA GLN A 179 22.50 4.60 25.40
C GLN A 179 22.27 4.47 23.89
N THR A 180 22.28 3.24 23.38
CA THR A 180 22.00 2.91 21.97
C THR A 180 20.58 3.34 21.58
N TYR A 181 19.59 3.10 22.45
CA TYR A 181 18.22 3.55 22.25
C TYR A 181 18.14 5.09 22.19
N ALA A 182 18.67 5.79 23.20
CA ALA A 182 18.59 7.25 23.28
C ALA A 182 19.30 7.93 22.09
N GLN A 183 20.48 7.45 21.71
CA GLN A 183 21.22 7.92 20.54
C GLN A 183 20.46 7.61 19.23
N GLY A 184 19.88 6.42 19.11
CA GLY A 184 19.06 6.02 17.97
C GLY A 184 17.84 6.91 17.80
N LEU A 185 17.06 7.15 18.86
CA LEU A 185 15.87 7.99 18.83
C LEU A 185 16.21 9.43 18.44
N ALA A 186 17.28 9.99 19.01
CA ALA A 186 17.76 11.32 18.66
C ALA A 186 18.17 11.41 17.18
N ALA A 187 18.92 10.42 16.67
CA ALA A 187 19.33 10.36 15.27
C ALA A 187 18.14 10.22 14.31
N ILE A 188 17.15 9.40 14.67
CA ILE A 188 15.92 9.23 13.87
C ILE A 188 15.12 10.53 13.81
N ARG A 189 14.91 11.20 14.95
CA ARG A 189 14.22 12.51 15.00
C ARG A 189 14.93 13.54 14.12
N LYS A 190 16.25 13.64 14.26
CA LYS A 190 17.09 14.52 13.45
C LYS A 190 16.95 14.23 11.96
N ALA A 191 17.07 12.97 11.55
CA ALA A 191 16.93 12.59 10.14
C ALA A 191 15.55 12.96 9.58
N ILE A 192 14.47 12.72 10.34
CA ILE A 192 13.10 13.07 9.89
C ILE A 192 12.93 14.58 9.74
N GLN A 193 13.38 15.36 10.72
CA GLN A 193 13.16 16.81 10.74
C GLN A 193 14.09 17.57 9.79
N GLU A 194 15.38 17.22 9.75
CA GLU A 194 16.40 17.95 9.01
C GLU A 194 16.64 17.37 7.61
N GLU A 195 16.85 16.05 7.52
CA GLU A 195 17.23 15.40 6.26
C GLU A 195 16.02 15.11 5.37
N PHE A 196 14.89 14.68 5.95
CA PHE A 196 13.65 14.44 5.18
C PHE A 196 12.79 15.68 5.09
N GLN A 197 13.13 16.72 5.87
CA GLN A 197 12.40 17.98 5.95
C GLN A 197 10.91 17.77 6.24
N PHE A 198 10.61 16.77 7.06
CA PHE A 198 9.25 16.42 7.44
C PHE A 198 8.88 17.10 8.75
N PRO A 199 7.78 17.87 8.80
CA PRO A 199 7.36 18.55 10.02
C PRO A 199 6.83 17.52 11.02
N LEU A 200 7.64 17.21 12.04
CA LEU A 200 7.30 16.24 13.07
C LEU A 200 6.63 16.93 14.28
N ALA A 201 5.30 17.02 14.24
CA ALA A 201 4.51 17.61 15.32
C ALA A 201 4.67 16.84 16.64
N GLN A 202 4.34 17.47 17.78
CA GLN A 202 4.52 16.85 19.10
C GLN A 202 3.85 15.47 19.23
N ARG A 203 2.63 15.31 18.68
CA ARG A 203 1.93 14.02 18.67
C ARG A 203 2.67 12.97 17.84
N ASP A 204 3.23 13.36 16.70
CA ASP A 204 4.04 12.47 15.87
C ASP A 204 5.36 12.09 16.57
N GLN A 205 5.97 13.01 17.34
CA GLN A 205 7.16 12.72 18.14
C GLN A 205 6.90 11.71 19.27
N SER A 206 5.75 11.83 19.95
CA SER A 206 5.32 10.86 20.96
C SER A 206 4.99 9.51 20.32
N SER A 207 4.34 9.50 19.16
CA SER A 207 4.07 8.27 18.40
C SER A 207 5.35 7.59 17.95
N LEU A 208 6.36 8.35 17.50
CA LEU A 208 7.67 7.82 17.11
C LEU A 208 8.36 7.15 18.30
N GLU A 209 8.37 7.83 19.44
CA GLU A 209 8.98 7.31 20.67
C GLU A 209 8.28 6.03 21.14
N TYR A 210 6.95 6.01 21.11
CA TYR A 210 6.17 4.81 21.43
C TYR A 210 6.57 3.62 20.55
N VAL A 211 6.52 3.80 19.22
CA VAL A 211 6.83 2.73 18.26
C VAL A 211 8.27 2.23 18.43
N TYR A 212 9.24 3.15 18.50
CA TYR A 212 10.65 2.76 18.63
C TYR A 212 10.94 2.10 19.98
N LYS A 213 10.32 2.57 21.07
CA LYS A 213 10.40 1.95 22.38
C LYS A 213 9.82 0.54 22.39
N SER A 214 8.70 0.30 21.71
CA SER A 214 8.12 -1.05 21.61
C SER A 214 9.11 -2.05 20.98
N PHE A 215 9.84 -1.65 19.94
CA PHE A 215 10.89 -2.48 19.34
C PHE A 215 12.12 -2.66 20.24
N ARG A 216 12.52 -1.63 21.01
CA ARG A 216 13.58 -1.78 22.04
C ARG A 216 13.17 -2.80 23.11
N ASP A 217 11.94 -2.65 23.62
CA ASP A 217 11.47 -3.41 24.78
C ASP A 217 11.16 -4.87 24.44
N SER A 218 10.51 -5.12 23.30
CA SER A 218 10.11 -6.47 22.88
C SER A 218 11.12 -7.14 21.94
N GLY A 219 11.95 -6.36 21.23
CA GLY A 219 12.96 -6.90 20.33
C GLY A 219 12.36 -7.82 19.26
N LEU A 220 12.96 -9.00 19.11
CA LEU A 220 12.50 -10.03 18.17
C LEU A 220 11.20 -10.73 18.61
N GLU A 221 10.77 -10.53 19.85
CA GLU A 221 9.50 -11.02 20.40
C GLU A 221 8.33 -10.04 20.16
N THR A 222 8.58 -8.94 19.45
CA THR A 222 7.50 -8.03 19.03
C THR A 222 6.46 -8.83 18.24
N SER A 223 5.18 -8.73 18.60
CA SER A 223 4.08 -9.44 17.96
C SER A 223 2.85 -8.55 17.84
N PHE A 224 1.95 -8.88 16.90
CA PHE A 224 0.65 -8.23 16.81
C PHE A 224 -0.17 -8.54 18.07
N ARG A 225 -0.73 -7.49 18.70
CA ARG A 225 -1.53 -7.61 19.92
C ARG A 225 -2.97 -7.17 19.68
N LEU A 226 -3.90 -8.09 19.88
CA LEU A 226 -5.33 -7.82 19.83
C LEU A 226 -5.91 -7.92 21.23
N ASN A 227 -6.58 -6.85 21.69
CA ASN A 227 -7.25 -6.84 22.99
C ASN A 227 -8.21 -8.02 23.12
N GLY A 228 -8.04 -8.84 24.17
CA GLY A 228 -8.86 -10.03 24.43
C GLY A 228 -8.40 -11.32 23.75
N TRP A 229 -7.27 -11.30 23.03
CA TRP A 229 -6.63 -12.49 22.46
C TRP A 229 -5.42 -12.90 23.30
N SER A 230 -5.15 -14.19 23.42
CA SER A 230 -4.05 -14.72 24.22
C SER A 230 -2.69 -14.42 23.59
N ASP A 231 -1.70 -14.19 24.45
CA ASP A 231 -0.29 -14.13 24.03
C ASP A 231 0.09 -15.45 23.33
N GLY A 232 0.67 -15.35 22.12
CA GLY A 232 1.15 -16.51 21.33
C GLY A 232 0.27 -16.93 20.14
N GLU A 233 -0.83 -16.24 19.85
CA GLU A 233 -1.64 -16.53 18.65
C GLU A 233 -1.14 -15.89 17.34
N PHE A 234 -0.24 -14.92 17.42
CA PHE A 234 0.35 -14.26 16.26
C PHE A 234 1.86 -14.46 16.21
N PRO A 235 2.46 -14.53 15.02
CA PRO A 235 3.90 -14.74 14.92
C PRO A 235 4.66 -13.55 15.52
N THR A 236 5.82 -13.86 16.10
CA THR A 236 6.78 -12.84 16.52
C THR A 236 7.50 -12.25 15.31
N LEU A 237 8.17 -11.12 15.51
CA LEU A 237 9.02 -10.52 14.48
C LEU A 237 10.09 -11.52 14.01
N SER A 238 10.67 -12.29 14.93
CA SER A 238 11.62 -13.37 14.59
C SER A 238 11.00 -14.36 13.60
N GLU A 239 9.79 -14.84 13.89
CA GLU A 239 9.10 -15.83 13.06
C GLU A 239 8.70 -15.26 11.69
N VAL A 240 8.32 -13.98 11.61
CA VAL A 240 8.02 -13.29 10.33
C VAL A 240 9.27 -13.13 9.47
N LEU A 241 10.39 -12.75 10.10
CA LEU A 241 11.67 -12.58 9.42
C LEU A 241 12.25 -13.91 8.92
N LEU A 242 12.01 -15.01 9.65
CA LEU A 242 12.48 -16.37 9.33
C LEU A 242 11.51 -17.18 8.46
N GLN A 243 10.42 -16.59 7.96
CA GLN A 243 9.56 -17.29 7.02
C GLN A 243 10.32 -17.71 5.76
N HIS A 244 9.89 -18.83 5.18
CA HIS A 244 10.44 -19.38 3.94
C HIS A 244 9.38 -19.34 2.83
N ASP A 245 9.83 -19.29 1.58
CA ASP A 245 8.98 -19.52 0.42
C ASP A 245 8.58 -21.01 0.31
N GLN A 246 7.75 -21.33 -0.69
CA GLN A 246 7.30 -22.71 -0.98
C GLN A 246 8.42 -23.69 -1.31
N HIS A 247 9.65 -23.22 -1.55
CA HIS A 247 10.83 -24.03 -1.83
C HIS A 247 11.77 -24.12 -0.61
N GLY A 248 11.36 -23.58 0.54
CA GLY A 248 12.17 -23.59 1.76
C GLY A 248 13.30 -22.57 1.76
N ASN A 249 13.29 -21.56 0.88
CA ASN A 249 14.29 -20.50 0.88
C ASN A 249 13.82 -19.28 1.69
N PRO A 250 14.73 -18.59 2.41
CA PRO A 250 14.38 -17.36 3.11
C PRO A 250 14.02 -16.25 2.09
N GLY A 251 12.87 -15.62 2.27
CA GLY A 251 12.31 -14.66 1.30
C GLY A 251 12.26 -13.20 1.77
N ASN A 252 12.48 -12.92 3.05
CA ASN A 252 12.36 -11.58 3.64
C ASN A 252 13.37 -10.56 3.04
N PHE A 253 13.08 -9.26 3.10
CA PHE A 253 14.02 -8.21 2.64
C PHE A 253 15.38 -8.22 3.35
N LEU A 254 15.48 -8.80 4.55
CA LEU A 254 16.74 -9.03 5.27
C LEU A 254 17.41 -10.36 4.92
N ALA A 255 16.80 -11.21 4.08
CA ALA A 255 17.34 -12.53 3.76
C ALA A 255 18.65 -12.46 2.98
N SER A 256 18.80 -11.46 2.10
CA SER A 256 20.00 -11.26 1.28
C SER A 256 20.48 -9.82 1.33
N ARG A 257 21.76 -9.61 1.02
CA ARG A 257 22.34 -8.27 0.86
C ARG A 257 21.69 -7.50 -0.30
N ASP A 258 21.47 -8.15 -1.43
CA ASP A 258 20.90 -7.52 -2.63
C ASP A 258 19.47 -7.03 -2.42
N ASP A 259 18.66 -7.77 -1.66
CA ASP A 259 17.32 -7.33 -1.27
C ASP A 259 17.37 -6.10 -0.36
N TYR A 260 18.23 -6.15 0.66
CA TYR A 260 18.43 -5.04 1.58
C TYR A 260 18.94 -3.77 0.87
N ASP A 261 19.98 -3.90 0.06
CA ASP A 261 20.64 -2.79 -0.63
C ASP A 261 19.70 -2.10 -1.62
N PHE A 262 18.80 -2.85 -2.25
CA PHE A 262 17.78 -2.27 -3.12
C PHE A 262 16.72 -1.47 -2.36
N VAL A 263 16.16 -2.02 -1.27
CA VAL A 263 15.17 -1.31 -0.45
C VAL A 263 15.80 -0.06 0.15
N ARG A 264 17.02 -0.20 0.69
CA ARG A 264 17.83 0.92 1.16
C ARG A 264 18.04 1.94 0.05
N GLY A 265 18.37 1.51 -1.16
CA GLY A 265 18.56 2.38 -2.32
C GLY A 265 17.32 3.21 -2.65
N LEU A 266 16.12 2.63 -2.59
CA LEU A 266 14.87 3.39 -2.76
C LEU A 266 14.62 4.38 -1.62
N HIS A 267 14.92 4.01 -0.36
CA HIS A 267 14.84 4.95 0.76
C HIS A 267 15.81 6.12 0.61
N MET A 268 17.06 5.87 0.20
CA MET A 268 18.07 6.91 -0.06
C MET A 268 17.65 7.86 -1.18
N LYS A 269 16.91 7.35 -2.18
CA LYS A 269 16.35 8.12 -3.29
C LYS A 269 15.00 8.78 -2.97
N ASN A 270 14.49 8.60 -1.75
CA ASN A 270 13.17 9.08 -1.32
C ASN A 270 11.99 8.51 -2.14
N LEU A 271 12.10 7.28 -2.63
CA LEU A 271 11.11 6.63 -3.52
C LEU A 271 10.20 5.60 -2.83
N ILE A 272 10.21 5.54 -1.49
CA ILE A 272 9.21 4.82 -0.69
C ILE A 272 8.46 5.86 0.13
N ILE A 273 7.23 6.18 -0.28
CA ILE A 273 6.44 7.30 0.22
C ILE A 273 5.32 6.76 1.11
N PRO A 274 5.42 6.91 2.45
CA PRO A 274 4.33 6.54 3.34
C PRO A 274 3.25 7.64 3.37
N VAL A 275 1.98 7.27 3.27
CA VAL A 275 0.85 8.20 3.25
C VAL A 275 -0.29 7.70 4.12
N VAL A 276 -1.01 8.63 4.74
CA VAL A 276 -2.25 8.31 5.44
C VAL A 276 -3.37 8.21 4.41
N GLY A 277 -4.16 7.16 4.45
CA GLY A 277 -5.45 7.17 3.76
C GLY A 277 -6.19 5.86 3.79
N ASP A 278 -7.48 6.01 3.52
CA ASP A 278 -8.42 4.92 3.40
C ASP A 278 -8.49 4.46 1.93
N PHE A 279 -8.56 3.15 1.69
CA PHE A 279 -8.75 2.59 0.37
C PHE A 279 -10.10 3.02 -0.26
N GLY A 280 -11.14 3.19 0.56
CA GLY A 280 -12.41 3.82 0.18
C GLY A 280 -12.42 5.35 0.28
N GLY A 281 -11.31 5.96 0.73
CA GLY A 281 -11.13 7.39 0.90
C GLY A 281 -11.20 8.18 -0.40
N LYS A 282 -11.45 9.49 -0.32
CA LYS A 282 -11.70 10.31 -1.53
C LYS A 282 -10.42 10.85 -2.18
N LYS A 283 -9.26 10.73 -1.54
CA LYS A 283 -8.07 11.52 -1.89
C LYS A 283 -6.83 10.67 -2.13
N ALA A 284 -6.42 9.81 -1.20
CA ALA A 284 -5.08 9.23 -1.21
C ALA A 284 -4.82 8.37 -2.46
N LEU A 285 -5.63 7.34 -2.71
CA LEU A 285 -5.49 6.49 -3.91
C LEU A 285 -5.69 7.26 -5.22
N VAL A 286 -6.61 8.24 -5.24
CA VAL A 286 -6.86 9.09 -6.41
C VAL A 286 -5.62 9.91 -6.74
N THR A 287 -5.03 10.55 -5.73
CA THR A 287 -3.85 11.41 -5.88
C THR A 287 -2.61 10.59 -6.26
N ILE A 288 -2.46 9.38 -5.70
CA ILE A 288 -1.43 8.42 -6.14
C ILE A 288 -1.63 8.10 -7.62
N GLY A 289 -2.85 7.77 -8.05
CA GLY A 289 -3.15 7.48 -9.45
C GLY A 289 -2.77 8.63 -10.38
N ASP A 290 -3.09 9.86 -10.00
CA ASP A 290 -2.74 11.06 -10.77
C ASP A 290 -1.24 11.31 -10.83
N TYR A 291 -0.53 11.13 -9.71
CA TYR A 291 0.93 11.22 -9.68
C TYR A 291 1.58 10.19 -10.61
N LEU A 292 1.11 8.94 -10.56
CA LEU A 292 1.64 7.86 -11.38
C LEU A 292 1.40 8.09 -12.88
N ARG A 293 0.20 8.58 -13.26
CA ARG A 293 -0.10 8.95 -14.66
C ARG A 293 0.84 10.04 -15.17
N LYS A 294 1.01 11.12 -14.38
CA LYS A 294 1.90 12.23 -14.71
C LYS A 294 3.35 11.77 -14.88
N SER A 295 3.76 10.79 -14.08
CA SER A 295 5.11 10.22 -14.08
C SER A 295 5.30 9.05 -15.07
N GLY A 296 4.27 8.70 -15.86
CA GLY A 296 4.34 7.58 -16.80
C GLY A 296 4.58 6.21 -16.17
N LEU A 297 4.08 6.01 -14.95
CA LEU A 297 4.20 4.76 -14.22
C LEU A 297 2.87 4.03 -14.13
N THR A 298 2.94 2.70 -14.21
CA THR A 298 1.81 1.78 -14.04
C THR A 298 1.97 1.04 -12.71
N VAL A 299 0.87 0.87 -11.97
CA VAL A 299 0.84 0.03 -10.78
C VAL A 299 1.08 -1.42 -11.18
N THR A 300 2.17 -2.00 -10.69
CA THR A 300 2.54 -3.40 -10.96
C THR A 300 1.94 -4.34 -9.92
N ALA A 301 1.97 -3.93 -8.66
CA ALA A 301 1.33 -4.66 -7.58
C ALA A 301 0.67 -3.71 -6.58
N PHE A 302 -0.47 -4.14 -6.05
CA PHE A 302 -1.16 -3.51 -4.94
C PHE A 302 -1.41 -4.56 -3.83
N TYR A 303 -0.64 -4.48 -2.76
CA TYR A 303 -0.83 -5.32 -1.57
C TYR A 303 -1.93 -4.76 -0.66
N THR A 304 -3.01 -5.52 -0.47
CA THR A 304 -4.21 -5.09 0.27
C THR A 304 -4.34 -5.74 1.63
N SER A 305 -3.48 -6.71 1.99
CA SER A 305 -3.67 -7.55 3.18
C SER A 305 -5.12 -8.08 3.22
N ASN A 306 -5.83 -7.92 4.33
CA ASN A 306 -7.27 -8.18 4.46
C ASN A 306 -8.14 -6.91 4.48
N VAL A 307 -7.65 -5.74 4.04
CA VAL A 307 -8.39 -4.46 4.11
C VAL A 307 -9.75 -4.52 3.43
N GLU A 308 -9.84 -5.27 2.33
CA GLU A 308 -11.09 -5.44 1.56
C GLU A 308 -12.24 -6.03 2.39
N GLN A 309 -11.94 -6.80 3.44
CA GLN A 309 -12.92 -7.30 4.39
C GLN A 309 -13.63 -6.14 5.11
N TYR A 310 -12.85 -5.21 5.66
CA TYR A 310 -13.36 -4.04 6.39
C TYR A 310 -14.09 -3.09 5.47
N LEU A 311 -13.64 -2.95 4.22
CA LEU A 311 -14.35 -2.15 3.22
C LEU A 311 -15.76 -2.67 2.92
N PHE A 312 -16.01 -3.98 3.03
CA PHE A 312 -17.38 -4.51 2.99
C PHE A 312 -18.15 -4.21 4.26
N GLU A 313 -17.54 -4.46 5.43
CA GLU A 313 -18.16 -4.21 6.74
C GLU A 313 -18.60 -2.73 6.89
N ASP A 314 -17.82 -1.80 6.36
CA ASP A 314 -18.05 -0.35 6.43
C ASP A 314 -18.86 0.22 5.23
N GLY A 315 -19.25 -0.62 4.25
CA GLY A 315 -19.97 -0.18 3.06
C GLY A 315 -19.15 0.70 2.09
N LEU A 316 -17.82 0.64 2.18
CA LEU A 316 -16.86 1.42 1.39
C LEU A 316 -16.31 0.69 0.16
N PHE A 317 -16.66 -0.58 -0.05
CA PHE A 317 -16.12 -1.39 -1.14
C PHE A 317 -16.36 -0.80 -2.54
N THR A 318 -17.54 -0.19 -2.78
CA THR A 318 -17.83 0.52 -4.03
C THR A 318 -16.93 1.73 -4.23
N ALA A 319 -16.63 2.48 -3.16
CA ALA A 319 -15.69 3.60 -3.24
C ALA A 319 -14.27 3.11 -3.56
N PHE A 320 -13.85 2.00 -2.95
CA PHE A 320 -12.59 1.35 -3.27
C PHE A 320 -12.49 0.91 -4.74
N ALA A 321 -13.48 0.20 -5.27
CA ALA A 321 -13.49 -0.21 -6.68
C ALA A 321 -13.38 1.00 -7.64
N ASN A 322 -14.08 2.08 -7.32
CA ASN A 322 -13.97 3.34 -8.07
C ASN A 322 -12.60 4.01 -7.97
N ASN A 323 -11.91 3.89 -6.83
CA ASN A 323 -10.54 4.36 -6.66
C ASN A 323 -9.55 3.50 -7.44
N VAL A 324 -9.71 2.17 -7.44
CA VAL A 324 -8.90 1.25 -8.24
C VAL A 324 -9.01 1.57 -9.74
N ARG A 325 -10.21 1.90 -10.23
CA ARG A 325 -10.42 2.35 -11.62
C ARG A 325 -9.63 3.61 -11.97
N LYS A 326 -9.31 4.44 -10.97
CA LYS A 326 -8.50 5.64 -11.11
C LYS A 326 -7.00 5.38 -10.93
N LEU A 327 -6.53 4.15 -10.82
CA LEU A 327 -5.10 3.84 -10.89
C LEU A 327 -4.68 3.56 -12.34
N PRO A 328 -3.46 3.97 -12.77
CA PRO A 328 -2.90 3.50 -14.03
C PRO A 328 -2.50 2.03 -13.88
N ILE A 329 -3.32 1.12 -14.40
CA ILE A 329 -3.09 -0.33 -14.37
C ILE A 329 -2.90 -0.90 -15.78
N SER A 330 -2.43 -2.14 -15.85
CA SER A 330 -2.24 -2.94 -17.06
C SER A 330 -2.82 -4.34 -16.85
N GLU A 331 -2.80 -5.19 -17.88
CA GLU A 331 -3.23 -6.58 -17.78
C GLU A 331 -2.37 -7.41 -16.82
N SER A 332 -1.14 -6.97 -16.52
CA SER A 332 -0.22 -7.61 -15.58
C SER A 332 -0.27 -7.04 -14.17
N SER A 333 -1.10 -6.02 -13.91
CA SER A 333 -1.25 -5.43 -12.57
C SER A 333 -1.96 -6.39 -11.63
N LEU A 334 -1.37 -6.66 -10.47
CA LEU A 334 -1.89 -7.65 -9.52
C LEU A 334 -2.26 -7.04 -8.17
N PHE A 335 -3.38 -7.50 -7.61
CA PHE A 335 -3.60 -7.47 -6.18
C PHE A 335 -2.81 -8.59 -5.51
N ILE A 336 -2.28 -8.31 -4.32
CA ILE A 336 -1.74 -9.29 -3.39
C ILE A 336 -2.58 -9.21 -2.11
N ARG A 337 -3.26 -10.29 -1.77
CA ARG A 337 -4.24 -10.34 -0.68
C ARG A 337 -3.85 -11.34 0.38
N TRP A 338 -4.38 -11.11 1.57
CA TRP A 338 -4.28 -12.02 2.68
C TRP A 338 -5.68 -12.34 3.23
N VAL A 339 -5.99 -13.63 3.28
CA VAL A 339 -7.28 -14.16 3.71
C VAL A 339 -7.13 -14.78 5.09
N TYR A 340 -7.83 -14.22 6.06
CA TYR A 340 -7.75 -14.66 7.46
C TYR A 340 -8.40 -16.03 7.69
N GLN A 341 -7.98 -16.70 8.77
CA GLN A 341 -8.32 -18.08 9.07
C GLN A 341 -9.83 -18.37 9.19
N ARG A 342 -10.62 -17.34 9.50
CA ARG A 342 -12.09 -17.43 9.59
C ARG A 342 -12.77 -17.71 8.25
N TYR A 343 -12.10 -17.47 7.13
CA TYR A 343 -12.61 -17.76 5.77
C TYR A 343 -11.97 -19.02 5.23
N TYR A 344 -12.75 -20.09 5.08
CA TYR A 344 -12.29 -21.28 4.37
C TYR A 344 -11.92 -20.93 2.93
N HIS A 345 -10.77 -21.43 2.46
CA HIS A 345 -10.33 -21.20 1.09
C HIS A 345 -9.60 -22.44 0.54
N PRO A 346 -9.91 -22.90 -0.69
CA PRO A 346 -9.30 -24.11 -1.27
C PRO A 346 -7.79 -23.97 -1.54
N ALA A 347 -7.28 -22.74 -1.63
CA ALA A 347 -5.84 -22.47 -1.77
C ALA A 347 -5.09 -22.42 -0.43
N ARG A 348 -5.75 -22.66 0.71
CA ARG A 348 -5.08 -22.69 2.02
C ARG A 348 -4.08 -23.86 2.07
N MET A 349 -2.83 -23.55 2.33
CA MET A 349 -1.77 -24.55 2.49
C MET A 349 -1.84 -25.22 3.87
N ALA A 350 -1.45 -26.48 3.96
CA ALA A 350 -1.43 -27.23 5.22
C ALA A 350 -0.52 -26.52 6.25
N GLY A 351 -0.98 -26.47 7.51
CA GLY A 351 -0.24 -25.81 8.60
C GLY A 351 -0.28 -24.28 8.59
N GLN A 352 -0.79 -23.64 7.53
CA GLN A 352 -0.91 -22.19 7.46
C GLN A 352 -2.25 -21.72 8.04
N ARG A 353 -2.19 -20.71 8.91
CA ARG A 353 -3.39 -20.10 9.50
C ARG A 353 -4.19 -19.31 8.46
N SER A 354 -3.53 -18.80 7.44
CA SER A 354 -4.11 -17.88 6.47
C SER A 354 -3.75 -18.25 5.04
N THR A 355 -4.24 -17.50 4.06
CA THR A 355 -4.00 -17.78 2.64
C THR A 355 -3.64 -16.50 1.91
N SER A 356 -2.50 -16.49 1.25
CA SER A 356 -2.12 -15.41 0.33
C SER A 356 -2.67 -15.69 -1.06
N LEU A 357 -3.30 -14.70 -1.68
CA LEU A 357 -3.93 -14.82 -3.00
C LEU A 357 -3.48 -13.68 -3.90
N LEU A 358 -3.44 -13.95 -5.19
CA LEU A 358 -3.25 -12.93 -6.22
C LEU A 358 -4.54 -12.75 -7.03
N GLN A 359 -4.71 -11.60 -7.68
CA GLN A 359 -5.76 -11.41 -8.69
C GLN A 359 -5.35 -10.29 -9.64
N ARG A 360 -5.66 -10.41 -10.94
CA ARG A 360 -5.43 -9.30 -11.86
C ARG A 360 -6.40 -8.15 -11.59
N MET A 361 -5.88 -6.94 -11.48
CA MET A 361 -6.66 -5.75 -11.13
C MET A 361 -7.70 -5.39 -12.21
N ASN A 362 -7.41 -5.67 -13.49
CA ASN A 362 -8.38 -5.49 -14.57
C ASN A 362 -9.55 -6.48 -14.45
N ILE A 363 -9.26 -7.76 -14.16
CA ILE A 363 -10.28 -8.79 -13.93
C ILE A 363 -11.13 -8.46 -12.69
N PHE A 364 -10.50 -7.95 -11.63
CA PHE A 364 -11.23 -7.43 -10.47
C PHE A 364 -12.28 -6.39 -10.87
N LEU A 365 -11.91 -5.40 -11.70
CA LEU A 365 -12.85 -4.37 -12.16
C LEU A 365 -13.94 -4.96 -13.06
N THR A 366 -13.60 -5.88 -13.95
CA THR A 366 -14.59 -6.59 -14.80
C THR A 366 -15.60 -7.37 -13.97
N ASP A 367 -15.13 -8.09 -12.95
CA ASP A 367 -16.00 -8.86 -12.06
C ASP A 367 -16.89 -7.96 -11.20
N TYR A 368 -16.36 -6.83 -10.73
CA TYR A 368 -17.14 -5.81 -10.03
C TYR A 368 -18.24 -5.23 -10.92
N ASP A 369 -17.93 -4.83 -12.15
CA ASP A 369 -18.89 -4.29 -13.11
C ASP A 369 -19.98 -5.30 -13.50
N ALA A 370 -19.65 -6.59 -13.47
CA ALA A 370 -20.59 -7.69 -13.67
C ALA A 370 -21.43 -8.03 -12.41
N GLY A 371 -21.26 -7.29 -11.31
CA GLY A 371 -22.01 -7.50 -10.06
C GLY A 371 -21.63 -8.78 -9.31
N ARG A 372 -20.45 -9.35 -9.56
CA ARG A 372 -20.02 -10.63 -8.96
C ARG A 372 -19.63 -10.52 -7.49
N TYR A 373 -19.38 -9.32 -6.98
CA TYR A 373 -18.95 -9.09 -5.60
C TYR A 373 -20.10 -8.58 -4.73
N GLN A 374 -20.85 -9.49 -4.12
CA GLN A 374 -21.91 -9.16 -3.14
C GLN A 374 -21.40 -9.22 -1.70
N SER A 375 -20.27 -9.90 -1.48
CA SER A 375 -19.63 -10.11 -0.19
C SER A 375 -18.12 -10.23 -0.34
N TYR A 376 -17.40 -10.15 0.79
CA TYR A 376 -15.96 -10.41 0.81
C TYR A 376 -15.61 -11.84 0.37
N THR A 377 -16.48 -12.82 0.66
CA THR A 377 -16.31 -14.21 0.20
C THR A 377 -16.25 -14.30 -1.32
N ASP A 378 -17.04 -13.49 -2.02
CA ASP A 378 -17.03 -13.48 -3.49
C ASP A 378 -15.71 -12.93 -4.05
N VAL A 379 -15.15 -11.90 -3.41
CA VAL A 379 -13.86 -11.30 -3.82
C VAL A 379 -12.72 -12.30 -3.69
N ILE A 380 -12.68 -13.05 -2.59
CA ILE A 380 -11.59 -14.00 -2.35
C ILE A 380 -11.74 -15.30 -3.16
N SER A 381 -12.96 -15.65 -3.61
CA SER A 381 -13.23 -16.91 -4.32
C SER A 381 -13.37 -16.77 -5.85
N THR A 382 -13.57 -15.57 -6.37
CA THR A 382 -13.77 -15.33 -7.81
C THR A 382 -12.46 -14.94 -8.50
N ASN A 383 -12.07 -15.69 -9.54
CA ASN A 383 -10.92 -15.39 -10.41
C ASN A 383 -9.59 -15.12 -9.65
N TYR A 384 -9.44 -15.67 -8.46
CA TYR A 384 -8.18 -15.62 -7.73
C TYR A 384 -7.12 -16.48 -8.43
N ILE A 385 -5.86 -16.14 -8.19
CA ILE A 385 -4.69 -16.92 -8.59
C ILE A 385 -4.05 -17.42 -7.29
N ALA A 386 -4.02 -18.73 -7.12
CA ALA A 386 -3.39 -19.37 -5.97
C ALA A 386 -1.86 -19.38 -6.10
N PRO A 387 -1.14 -19.43 -4.96
CA PRO A 387 0.24 -19.88 -4.95
C PRO A 387 0.33 -21.32 -5.47
N ASP A 388 1.50 -21.71 -5.97
CA ASP A 388 1.74 -23.11 -6.31
C ASP A 388 1.73 -23.96 -5.04
N LYS A 389 1.18 -25.17 -5.13
CA LYS A 389 1.25 -26.12 -4.01
C LYS A 389 2.71 -26.54 -3.85
N SER A 390 3.19 -26.58 -2.61
CA SER A 390 4.46 -27.24 -2.29
C SER A 390 4.40 -28.70 -2.76
N ASN A 391 5.41 -29.14 -3.50
CA ASN A 391 5.55 -30.54 -3.92
C ASN A 391 5.72 -31.47 -2.72
#